data_AF-A0A2W0FYI9-F1
#
_entry.id   AF-A0A2W0FYI9-F1
#
_cell.length_a   1.000
_cell.length_b   1.000
_cell.length_c   1.000
_cell.angle_alpha   90.00
_cell.angle_beta   90.00
_cell.angle_gamma   90.00
#
_symmetry.space_group_name_H-M   'P 1'
#
loop_
_entity.id
_entity.type
_entity.pdbx_description
1 polymer ?
#
loop_
_entity_poly.entity_id
_entity_poly.type
_entity_poly.pdbx_seq_one_letter_code
_entity_poly.pdbx_strand_id
1 'polypeptide(L)'
;SLGAVPLIVSARAIGQVAAVFKFVGPNDRIVVGAFDEPKVDGVTCYLARAKTGGLKGGLGLAEDRAEAAIACRQVGPVAFKGELKDGEEVFKERTSLEFKTMQVVRFLDKKRSTLVYLV
;
A
#
# COMPACT_ATOMS: atom_id res chain seq x y z
N SER A 1 -13.10 12.55 -26.99
CA SER A 1 -13.08 11.56 -25.90
C SER A 1 -12.02 11.98 -24.89
N LEU A 2 -12.41 12.45 -23.70
CA LEU A 2 -11.45 12.74 -22.63
C LEU A 2 -10.98 11.40 -22.04
N GLY A 3 -9.73 11.03 -22.32
CA GLY A 3 -9.11 9.84 -21.74
C GLY A 3 -8.93 10.02 -20.24
N ALA A 4 -9.40 9.05 -19.45
CA ALA A 4 -9.17 9.02 -18.01
C ALA A 4 -7.68 8.78 -17.74
N VAL A 5 -7.01 9.74 -17.12
CA VAL A 5 -5.64 9.58 -16.61
C VAL A 5 -5.73 8.72 -15.34
N PRO A 6 -5.03 7.57 -15.25
CA PRO A 6 -5.04 6.77 -14.04
C PRO A 6 -4.45 7.59 -12.89
N LEU A 7 -5.24 7.82 -11.83
CA LEU A 7 -4.73 8.42 -10.60
C LEU A 7 -3.72 7.44 -9.99
N ILE A 8 -2.45 7.83 -9.96
CA ILE A 8 -1.44 7.13 -9.17
C ILE A 8 -1.72 7.50 -7.72
N VAL A 9 -2.35 6.59 -6.99
CA VAL A 9 -2.58 6.74 -5.56
C VAL A 9 -1.24 6.48 -4.84
N SER A 10 -0.78 7.45 -4.06
CA SER A 10 0.43 7.32 -3.23
C SER A 10 0.04 7.23 -1.76
N ALA A 11 0.71 6.35 -1.01
CA ALA A 11 0.41 6.13 0.39
C ALA A 11 1.13 7.19 1.24
N ARG A 12 0.36 7.97 1.99
CA ARG A 12 0.91 8.93 2.95
C ARG A 12 1.36 8.19 4.20
N ALA A 13 2.61 8.36 4.61
CA ALA A 13 3.12 7.78 5.85
C ALA A 13 2.33 8.31 7.07
N ILE A 14 1.86 7.40 7.92
CA ILE A 14 1.14 7.72 9.16
C ILE A 14 1.93 7.34 10.42
N GLY A 15 2.92 6.45 10.30
CA GLY A 15 3.74 6.04 11.44
C GLY A 15 4.80 5.01 11.06
N GLN A 16 5.69 4.72 11.99
CA GLN A 16 6.72 3.70 11.84
C GLN A 16 7.14 3.10 13.19
N VAL A 17 7.57 1.85 13.19
CA VAL A 17 8.13 1.15 14.36
C VAL A 17 9.44 0.46 14.00
N ALA A 18 10.40 0.40 14.92
CA ALA A 18 11.63 -0.36 14.71
C ALA A 18 11.33 -1.87 14.76
N ALA A 19 11.89 -2.64 13.82
CA ALA A 19 11.64 -4.08 13.71
C ALA A 19 12.90 -4.91 13.96
N VAL A 20 14.05 -4.51 13.39
CA VAL A 20 15.31 -5.26 13.53
C VAL A 20 16.44 -4.31 13.93
N PHE A 21 17.10 -4.63 15.04
CA PHE A 21 18.27 -3.90 15.51
C PHE A 21 19.46 -4.09 14.58
N LYS A 22 20.15 -3.00 14.27
CA LYS A 22 21.43 -3.00 13.56
C LYS A 22 22.50 -2.40 14.47
N PHE A 23 23.59 -3.13 14.64
CA PHE A 23 24.72 -2.68 15.47
C PHE A 23 25.41 -1.43 14.90
N VAL A 24 25.36 -1.26 13.56
CA VAL A 24 25.91 -0.09 12.87
C VAL A 24 24.85 0.54 11.97
N GLY A 25 24.54 1.82 12.23
CA GLY A 25 23.57 2.61 11.47
C GLY A 25 22.11 2.37 11.87
N PRO A 26 21.15 3.00 11.17
CA PRO A 26 19.73 2.93 11.54
C PRO A 26 19.17 1.50 11.51
N ASN A 27 18.27 1.19 12.44
CA ASN A 27 17.52 -0.08 12.47
C ASN A 27 16.60 -0.23 11.25
N ASP A 28 16.25 -1.47 10.92
CA ASP A 28 15.13 -1.72 10.02
C ASP A 28 13.83 -1.30 10.72
N ARG A 29 12.86 -0.83 9.93
CA ARG A 29 11.59 -0.31 10.44
C ARG A 29 10.43 -0.83 9.61
N ILE A 30 9.27 -0.97 10.23
CA ILE A 30 8.00 -1.12 9.54
C ILE A 30 7.41 0.28 9.41
N VAL A 31 7.10 0.71 8.19
CA VAL A 31 6.43 1.97 7.91
C VAL A 31 4.99 1.67 7.54
N VAL A 32 4.05 2.39 8.14
CA VAL A 32 2.63 2.30 7.82
C VAL A 32 2.24 3.52 7.01
N GLY A 33 1.77 3.29 5.79
CA GLY A 33 1.16 4.29 4.93
C GLY A 33 -0.36 4.16 4.90
N ALA A 34 -1.05 5.21 4.52
CA ALA A 34 -2.49 5.23 4.30
C ALA A 34 -2.81 5.78 2.91
N PHE A 35 -3.80 5.18 2.24
CA PHE A 35 -4.34 5.70 1.00
C PHE A 35 -5.85 5.43 0.91
N ASP A 36 -6.58 6.32 0.25
CA ASP A 36 -8.02 6.18 0.06
C ASP A 36 -8.34 5.31 -1.14
N GLU A 37 -9.42 4.53 -1.03
CA GLU A 37 -9.87 3.65 -2.08
C GLU A 37 -10.40 4.49 -3.26
N PRO A 38 -9.84 4.36 -4.48
CA PRO A 38 -10.11 5.30 -5.57
C PRO A 38 -11.56 5.26 -6.09
N LYS A 39 -12.27 4.14 -5.92
CA LYS A 39 -13.62 3.90 -6.43
C LYS A 39 -14.68 3.67 -5.33
N VAL A 40 -14.28 3.68 -4.06
CA VAL A 40 -15.15 3.42 -2.91
C VAL A 40 -14.88 4.49 -1.86
N ASP A 41 -15.75 5.50 -1.83
CA ASP A 41 -15.69 6.53 -0.79
C ASP A 41 -15.85 5.94 0.60
N GLY A 42 -15.24 6.62 1.58
CA GLY A 42 -15.33 6.22 2.98
C GLY A 42 -14.50 5.00 3.34
N VAL A 43 -13.65 4.48 2.45
CA VAL A 43 -12.71 3.40 2.72
C VAL A 43 -11.27 3.88 2.58
N THR A 44 -10.47 3.66 3.62
CA THR A 44 -9.03 3.93 3.62
C THR A 44 -8.27 2.64 3.91
N CYS A 45 -7.22 2.39 3.12
CA CYS A 45 -6.32 1.26 3.27
C CYS A 45 -5.02 1.66 3.95
N TYR A 46 -4.66 0.93 4.99
CA TYR A 46 -3.41 1.09 5.75
C TYR A 46 -2.44 -0.03 5.35
N LEU A 47 -1.36 0.36 4.69
CA LEU A 47 -0.35 -0.55 4.14
C LEU A 47 0.93 -0.46 4.98
N ALA A 48 1.23 -1.54 5.70
CA ALA A 48 2.48 -1.71 6.42
C ALA A 48 3.51 -2.39 5.52
N ARG A 49 4.73 -1.86 5.49
CA ARG A 49 5.86 -2.42 4.71
C ARG A 49 7.17 -2.31 5.47
N ALA A 50 8.01 -3.33 5.33
CA ALA A 50 9.38 -3.27 5.84
C ALA A 50 10.20 -2.25 5.04
N LYS A 51 10.98 -1.41 5.72
CA LYS A 51 11.97 -0.52 5.13
C LYS A 51 13.34 -0.79 5.73
N THR A 52 14.30 -1.08 4.87
CA THR A 52 15.66 -1.44 5.29
C THR A 52 16.40 -0.22 5.85
N GLY A 53 17.01 -0.38 7.02
CA GLY A 53 17.89 0.59 7.68
C GLY A 53 19.37 0.41 7.31
N GLY A 54 20.26 1.13 8.00
CA GLY A 54 21.70 1.15 7.74
C GLY A 54 22.09 2.07 6.59
N LEU A 55 23.38 2.09 6.23
CA LEU A 55 23.94 2.95 5.18
C LEU A 55 23.25 2.73 3.81
N LYS A 56 23.02 1.47 3.42
CA LYS A 56 22.33 1.14 2.16
C LYS A 56 20.89 1.67 2.13
N GLY A 57 20.17 1.57 3.26
CA GLY A 57 18.81 2.09 3.39
C GLY A 57 18.74 3.61 3.36
N GLY A 58 19.70 4.30 3.99
CA GLY A 58 19.79 5.76 3.95
C GLY A 58 20.10 6.32 2.56
N LEU A 59 20.86 5.58 1.75
CA LEU A 59 21.20 5.94 0.37
C LEU A 59 20.13 5.49 -0.66
N GLY A 60 19.05 4.82 -0.23
CA GLY A 60 18.01 4.30 -1.14
C GLY A 60 18.47 3.13 -2.02
N LEU A 61 19.58 2.49 -1.65
CA LEU A 61 20.20 1.37 -2.37
C LEU A 61 19.85 0.01 -1.73
N ALA A 62 19.03 0.02 -0.68
CA ALA A 62 18.55 -1.20 -0.08
C ALA A 62 17.27 -1.64 -0.78
N GLU A 63 17.20 -2.92 -1.13
CA GLU A 63 15.93 -3.54 -1.44
C GLU A 63 15.14 -3.73 -0.15
N ASP A 64 13.92 -3.23 -0.15
CA ASP A 64 12.97 -3.53 0.92
C ASP A 64 12.49 -4.98 0.80
N ARG A 65 12.22 -5.62 1.95
CA ARG A 65 11.75 -7.00 1.98
C ARG A 65 10.34 -7.08 1.41
N ALA A 66 9.99 -8.22 0.82
CA ALA A 66 8.64 -8.53 0.38
C ALA A 66 7.69 -8.88 1.56
N GLU A 67 7.86 -8.20 2.69
CA GLU A 67 7.03 -8.35 3.88
C GLU A 67 6.09 -7.13 3.95
N ALA A 68 4.81 -7.37 3.71
CA ALA A 68 3.77 -6.35 3.76
C ALA A 68 2.50 -6.88 4.43
N ALA A 69 1.72 -5.96 5.00
CA ALA A 69 0.39 -6.26 5.52
C ALA A 69 -0.54 -5.11 5.17
N ILE A 70 -1.80 -5.42 4.89
CA ILE A 70 -2.80 -4.42 4.56
C ILE A 70 -4.05 -4.58 5.43
N ALA A 71 -4.59 -3.44 5.86
CA ALA A 71 -5.89 -3.37 6.50
C ALA A 71 -6.69 -2.21 5.90
N CYS A 72 -7.78 -2.50 5.20
CA CYS A 72 -8.71 -1.48 4.73
C CYS A 72 -9.87 -1.34 5.71
N ARG A 73 -10.21 -0.10 6.07
CA ARG A 73 -11.21 0.23 7.08
C ARG A 73 -12.20 1.24 6.53
N GLN A 74 -13.45 1.11 6.96
CA GLN A 74 -14.43 2.15 6.78
C GLN A 74 -14.11 3.31 7.71
N VAL A 75 -13.85 4.49 7.13
CA VAL A 75 -13.56 5.75 7.84
C VAL A 75 -14.67 6.79 7.65
N GLY A 76 -15.67 6.49 6.81
CA GLY A 76 -16.83 7.34 6.56
C GLY A 76 -17.98 6.57 5.90
N PRO A 77 -19.02 7.25 5.41
CA PRO A 77 -20.09 6.62 4.63
C PRO A 77 -19.53 5.94 3.37
N VAL A 78 -19.91 4.69 3.14
CA VAL A 78 -19.43 3.91 2.00
C VAL A 78 -20.28 4.21 0.77
N ALA A 79 -19.65 4.65 -0.32
CA ALA A 79 -20.31 4.86 -1.60
C ALA A 79 -19.42 4.45 -2.78
N PHE A 80 -20.00 3.73 -3.74
CA PHE A 80 -19.29 3.28 -4.95
C PHE A 80 -19.35 4.36 -6.02
N LYS A 81 -18.20 4.76 -6.58
CA LYS A 81 -18.09 5.77 -7.65
C LYS A 81 -18.30 5.20 -9.05
N GLY A 82 -18.43 3.89 -9.18
CA GLY A 82 -18.61 3.21 -10.46
C GLY A 82 -18.51 1.70 -10.32
N GLU A 83 -18.45 1.02 -11.46
CA GLU A 83 -18.31 -0.44 -11.49
C GLU A 83 -16.95 -0.89 -10.96
N LEU A 84 -17.00 -1.89 -10.09
CA LEU A 84 -15.81 -2.56 -9.58
C LEU A 84 -15.48 -3.75 -10.47
N LYS A 85 -14.21 -3.84 -10.88
CA LYS A 85 -13.67 -5.02 -11.55
C LYS A 85 -13.00 -5.92 -10.51
N ASP A 86 -13.17 -7.23 -10.69
CA ASP A 86 -12.44 -8.21 -9.90
C ASP A 86 -10.97 -8.22 -10.35
N GLY A 87 -10.05 -8.25 -9.39
CA GLY A 87 -8.61 -8.18 -9.67
C GLY A 87 -8.12 -6.78 -10.04
N GLU A 88 -8.83 -5.72 -9.65
CA GLU A 88 -8.45 -4.35 -9.97
C GLU A 88 -7.28 -3.88 -9.08
N GLU A 89 -6.20 -3.39 -9.70
CA GLU A 89 -5.10 -2.73 -8.99
C GLU A 89 -5.57 -1.38 -8.44
N VAL A 90 -5.57 -1.23 -7.11
CA VAL A 90 -6.01 -0.01 -6.42
C VAL A 90 -4.85 0.83 -5.89
N PHE A 91 -3.66 0.25 -5.86
CA PHE A 91 -2.43 0.90 -5.43
C PHE A 91 -1.23 0.23 -6.10
N LYS A 92 -0.24 1.04 -6.47
CA LYS A 92 1.03 0.55 -7.00
C LYS A 92 2.17 1.48 -6.60
N GLU A 93 3.21 0.93 -6.00
CA GLU A 93 4.42 1.69 -5.68
C GLU A 93 5.67 0.88 -5.98
N ARG A 94 6.65 1.52 -6.61
CA ARG A 94 7.96 0.93 -6.87
C ARG A 94 8.78 0.94 -5.57
N THR A 95 9.25 -0.23 -5.17
CA THR A 95 9.92 -0.44 -3.88
C THR A 95 11.43 -0.64 -4.02
N SER A 96 11.96 -0.96 -5.21
CA SER A 96 13.42 -1.00 -5.43
C SER A 96 13.85 -0.49 -6.81
N LEU A 97 15.15 -0.22 -6.92
CA LEU A 97 15.82 0.12 -8.18
C LEU A 97 15.82 -1.09 -9.13
N GLU A 98 16.03 -2.31 -8.62
CA GLU A 98 15.98 -3.59 -9.36
C GLU A 98 14.57 -4.17 -9.58
N PHE A 99 13.55 -3.32 -9.81
CA PHE A 99 12.21 -3.69 -10.32
C PHE A 99 11.22 -4.36 -9.35
N LYS A 100 11.42 -4.31 -8.03
CA LYS A 100 10.36 -4.75 -7.10
C LYS A 100 9.25 -3.71 -7.03
N THR A 101 8.02 -4.16 -7.25
CA THR A 101 6.81 -3.33 -7.19
C THR A 101 5.85 -3.95 -6.20
N MET A 102 5.38 -3.14 -5.25
CA MET A 102 4.30 -3.50 -4.34
C MET A 102 3.00 -3.00 -4.94
N GLN A 103 1.99 -3.88 -4.99
CA GLN A 103 0.68 -3.56 -5.53
C GLN A 103 -0.40 -4.03 -4.57
N VAL A 104 -1.53 -3.36 -4.57
CA VAL A 104 -2.73 -3.82 -3.86
C VAL A 104 -3.81 -4.10 -4.87
N VAL A 105 -4.38 -5.30 -4.81
CA VAL A 105 -5.41 -5.77 -5.73
C VAL A 105 -6.71 -5.97 -4.97
N ARG A 106 -7.80 -5.41 -5.50
CA ARG A 106 -9.14 -5.50 -4.92
C ARG A 106 -9.96 -6.58 -5.62
N PHE A 107 -10.69 -7.34 -4.81
CA PHE A 107 -11.68 -8.33 -5.24
C PHE A 107 -13.02 -8.04 -4.55
N LEU A 108 -14.13 -8.36 -5.23
CA LEU A 108 -15.47 -8.26 -4.65
C LEU A 108 -16.03 -9.67 -4.41
N ASP A 109 -16.14 -10.08 -3.14
CA ASP A 109 -16.96 -11.23 -2.79
C ASP A 109 -18.44 -10.82 -2.83
N LYS A 110 -19.06 -11.01 -3.99
CA LYS A 110 -20.47 -10.67 -4.23
C LYS A 110 -21.42 -11.43 -3.30
N LYS A 111 -21.09 -12.67 -2.92
CA LYS A 111 -21.94 -13.51 -2.08
C LYS A 111 -22.03 -12.95 -0.66
N ARG A 112 -20.95 -12.38 -0.15
CA ARG A 112 -20.87 -11.76 1.19
C ARG A 112 -20.92 -10.24 1.16
N SER A 113 -21.12 -9.63 -0.01
CA SER A 113 -21.07 -8.18 -0.23
C SER A 113 -19.83 -7.53 0.41
N THR A 114 -18.66 -8.15 0.25
CA THR A 114 -17.42 -7.76 0.94
C THR A 114 -16.31 -7.43 -0.06
N LEU A 115 -15.55 -6.36 0.21
CA LEU A 115 -14.33 -6.02 -0.51
C LEU A 115 -13.13 -6.69 0.14
N VAL A 116 -12.33 -7.38 -0.66
CA VAL A 116 -11.10 -8.06 -0.23
C VAL A 116 -9.91 -7.39 -0.90
N TYR A 117 -8.85 -7.15 -0.15
CA TYR A 117 -7.63 -6.52 -0.64
C TYR A 117 -6.45 -7.45 -0.41
N LEU A 118 -5.70 -7.70 -1.48
CA LEU A 118 -4.50 -8.52 -1.48
C LEU A 118 -3.28 -7.63 -1.71
N VAL A 119 -2.21 -7.88 -0.95
CA VAL A 119 -0.90 -7.25 -1.07
C VAL A 119 0.16 -8.33 -1.32
#